data_AF-A0A920JQY6-F1
#
_entry.id   AF-A0A920JQY6-F1
#
_cell.length_a   1.000
_cell.length_b   1.000
_cell.length_c   1.000
_cell.angle_alpha   90.00
_cell.angle_beta   90.00
_cell.angle_gamma   90.00
#
_symmetry.space_group_name_H-M   'P 1'
#
loop_
_entity.id
_entity.type
_entity.pdbx_description
1 polymer ?
#
loop_
_entity_poly.entity_id
_entity_poly.type
_entity_poly.pdbx_seq_one_letter_code
_entity_poly.pdbx_strand_id
1 'polypeptide(L)'
;MDIGFGDAQSFVCDVVENKNYVFIGIEPYKKGFARAVQFYEENVPKKMFLFNGDAREFFEETKYKIDFIRIHFPDPWPKKRHAKRRLITKDFLLTSYDLLKKGGSIEIITDFSIYQRHLEELISDQTISKKLKTFLLHVRFQHFIKKL
;
A
#
# COMPACT_ATOMS: atom_id res chain seq x y z
N MET A 1 1.84 2.36 7.27
CA MET A 1 0.56 2.57 6.56
C MET A 1 0.36 1.40 5.63
N ASP A 2 -0.81 0.80 5.65
CA ASP A 2 -1.15 -0.35 4.81
C ASP A 2 -2.29 0.01 3.87
N ILE A 3 -2.02 -0.04 2.56
CA ILE A 3 -2.95 0.38 1.50
C ILE A 3 -3.46 -0.85 0.78
N GLY A 4 -4.78 -1.03 0.81
CA GLY A 4 -5.42 -2.22 0.27
C GLY A 4 -5.17 -3.44 1.16
N PHE A 5 -5.41 -3.31 2.48
CA PHE A 5 -5.14 -4.38 3.45
C PHE A 5 -6.00 -5.64 3.28
N GLY A 6 -6.94 -5.65 2.33
CA GLY A 6 -7.73 -6.80 1.95
C GLY A 6 -8.72 -7.19 3.05
N ASP A 7 -8.65 -8.43 3.52
CA ASP A 7 -9.53 -8.95 4.57
C ASP A 7 -9.12 -8.56 6.00
N ALA A 8 -8.12 -7.70 6.13
CA ALA A 8 -7.52 -7.18 7.35
C ALA A 8 -6.65 -8.16 8.12
N GLN A 9 -6.50 -9.42 7.70
CA GLN A 9 -5.80 -10.44 8.49
C GLN A 9 -4.35 -10.06 8.79
N SER A 10 -3.56 -9.70 7.78
CA SER A 10 -2.16 -9.29 7.98
C SER A 10 -2.06 -7.99 8.76
N PHE A 11 -2.92 -7.02 8.44
CA PHE A 11 -2.93 -5.71 9.07
C PHE A 11 -3.17 -5.76 10.57
N VAL A 12 -4.18 -6.52 11.02
CA VAL A 12 -4.48 -6.62 12.46
C VAL A 12 -3.41 -7.41 13.21
N CYS A 13 -2.81 -8.43 12.59
CA CYS A 13 -1.65 -9.12 13.15
C CYS A 13 -0.49 -8.14 13.41
N ASP A 14 -0.16 -7.28 12.43
CA ASP A 14 0.91 -6.30 12.62
C ASP A 14 0.60 -5.33 13.78
N VAL A 15 -0.64 -4.88 13.89
CA VAL A 15 -1.10 -3.99 14.98
C VAL A 15 -0.88 -4.64 16.35
N VAL A 16 -1.19 -5.94 16.48
CA VAL A 16 -1.01 -6.70 17.73
C VAL A 16 0.47 -6.88 18.06
N GLU A 17 1.26 -7.28 17.07
CA GLU A 17 2.67 -7.62 17.25
C GLU A 17 3.57 -6.39 17.49
N ASN A 18 3.16 -5.21 16.99
CA ASN A 18 4.05 -4.04 16.89
C ASN A 18 3.51 -2.79 17.62
N LYS A 19 3.27 -2.90 18.93
CA LYS A 19 2.66 -1.83 19.77
C LYS A 19 3.40 -0.48 19.81
N ASN A 20 4.64 -0.45 19.32
CA ASN A 20 5.45 0.77 19.26
C ASN A 20 5.04 1.69 18.10
N TYR A 21 4.43 1.14 17.05
CA TYR A 21 4.09 1.88 15.84
C TYR A 21 2.63 2.36 15.83
N VAL A 22 2.38 3.35 14.98
CA VAL A 22 1.03 3.78 14.62
C VAL A 22 0.68 3.17 13.27
N PHE A 23 -0.46 2.50 13.23
CA PHE A 23 -0.98 1.84 12.03
C PHE A 23 -2.11 2.67 11.43
N ILE A 24 -2.02 2.87 10.12
CA ILE A 24 -3.09 3.47 9.32
C ILE A 24 -3.42 2.42 8.26
N GLY A 25 -4.65 1.92 8.28
CA GLY A 25 -5.18 0.99 7.28
C GLY A 25 -6.12 1.71 6.34
N ILE A 26 -5.89 1.57 5.03
CA ILE A 26 -6.73 2.17 3.98
C ILE A 26 -7.30 1.04 3.12
N GLU A 27 -8.62 0.93 3.03
CA GLU A 27 -9.25 -0.16 2.28
C GLU A 27 -10.60 0.27 1.66
N PRO A 28 -10.74 0.26 0.32
CA PRO A 28 -12.03 0.50 -0.34
C PRO A 28 -13.00 -0.70 -0.27
N TYR A 29 -12.51 -1.93 -0.14
CA TYR A 29 -13.33 -3.14 -0.05
C TYR A 29 -14.07 -3.23 1.29
N LYS A 30 -15.36 -2.84 1.26
CA LYS A 30 -16.21 -2.73 2.45
C LYS A 30 -16.22 -3.95 3.38
N LYS A 31 -16.20 -5.18 2.85
CA LYS A 31 -16.20 -6.38 3.71
C LYS A 31 -14.87 -6.55 4.45
N GLY A 32 -13.76 -6.26 3.78
CA GLY A 32 -12.44 -6.25 4.39
C GLY A 32 -12.31 -5.18 5.45
N PHE A 33 -12.75 -3.96 5.12
CA PHE A 33 -12.80 -2.84 6.06
C PHE A 33 -13.65 -3.16 7.30
N ALA A 34 -14.83 -3.78 7.13
CA ALA A 34 -15.68 -4.17 8.25
C ALA A 34 -15.00 -5.16 9.21
N ARG A 35 -14.13 -6.06 8.72
CA ARG A 35 -13.33 -6.94 9.58
C ARG A 35 -12.31 -6.17 10.42
N ALA A 36 -11.67 -5.17 9.82
CA ALA A 36 -10.76 -4.29 10.58
C ALA A 36 -11.51 -3.49 11.65
N VAL A 37 -12.73 -3.02 11.34
CA VAL A 37 -13.59 -2.33 12.32
C VAL A 37 -14.00 -3.27 13.46
N GLN A 38 -14.42 -4.49 13.15
CA GLN A 38 -14.76 -5.49 14.17
C GLN A 38 -13.56 -5.72 15.12
N PHE A 39 -12.36 -5.93 14.58
CA PHE A 39 -11.15 -6.05 15.39
C PHE A 39 -10.91 -4.81 16.26
N TYR A 40 -11.10 -3.61 15.71
CA TYR A 40 -10.94 -2.36 16.44
C TYR A 40 -11.92 -2.26 17.61
N GLU A 41 -13.19 -2.61 17.42
CA GLU A 41 -14.22 -2.58 18.46
C GLU A 41 -13.94 -3.59 19.58
N GLU A 42 -13.46 -4.79 19.23
CA GLU A 42 -13.15 -5.85 20.20
C GLU A 42 -11.88 -5.57 21.03
N ASN A 43 -10.88 -4.90 20.44
CA ASN A 43 -9.54 -4.76 21.05
C ASN A 43 -9.21 -3.32 21.49
N VAL A 44 -9.95 -2.33 21.00
CA VAL A 44 -9.78 -0.88 21.25
C VAL A 44 -8.31 -0.41 21.19
N PRO A 45 -7.59 -0.70 20.09
CA PRO A 45 -6.17 -0.38 19.96
C PRO A 45 -5.94 1.14 19.91
N LYS A 46 -5.06 1.66 20.78
CA LYS A 46 -4.77 3.10 20.87
C LYS A 46 -4.03 3.70 19.66
N LYS A 47 -3.44 2.87 18.80
CA LYS A 47 -2.52 3.28 17.73
C LYS A 47 -2.91 2.70 16.37
N MET A 48 -4.21 2.50 16.15
CA MET A 48 -4.76 2.01 14.88
C MET A 48 -5.76 3.03 14.35
N PHE A 49 -5.64 3.38 13.08
CA PHE A 49 -6.54 4.29 12.39
C PHE A 49 -7.00 3.64 11.09
N LEU A 50 -8.25 3.86 10.73
CA LEU A 50 -8.89 3.23 9.58
C LEU A 50 -9.50 4.30 8.67
N PHE A 51 -9.29 4.15 7.36
CA PHE A 51 -9.90 4.97 6.33
C PHE A 51 -10.56 4.07 5.27
N ASN A 52 -11.87 4.22 5.08
CA ASN A 52 -12.61 3.47 4.06
C ASN A 52 -12.68 4.31 2.78
N GLY A 53 -11.85 3.98 1.79
CA GLY A 53 -11.82 4.74 0.55
C GLY A 53 -10.56 4.47 -0.26
N ASP A 54 -10.35 5.30 -1.27
CA ASP A 54 -9.14 5.25 -2.08
C ASP A 54 -7.98 5.94 -1.34
N ALA A 55 -6.78 5.36 -1.39
CA ALA A 55 -5.62 5.97 -0.74
C ALA A 55 -5.28 7.35 -1.29
N ARG A 56 -5.62 7.64 -2.55
CA ARG A 56 -5.41 8.97 -3.15
C ARG A 56 -6.25 10.04 -2.46
N GLU A 57 -7.48 9.72 -2.07
CA GLU A 57 -8.35 10.63 -1.30
C GLU A 57 -7.74 10.91 0.08
N PHE A 58 -7.18 9.89 0.73
CA PHE A 58 -6.47 10.08 2.00
C PHE A 58 -5.21 10.96 1.84
N PHE A 59 -4.49 10.82 0.72
CA PHE A 59 -3.25 11.57 0.45
C PHE A 59 -3.50 13.07 0.25
N GLU A 60 -4.65 13.45 -0.29
CA GLU A 60 -5.02 14.85 -0.52
C GLU A 60 -5.25 15.61 0.80
N GLU A 61 -5.78 14.95 1.81
CA GLU A 61 -6.17 15.57 3.08
C GLU A 61 -5.11 15.43 4.18
N THR A 62 -4.28 14.39 4.11
CA THR A 62 -3.34 14.08 5.19
C THR A 62 -2.15 15.04 5.26
N LYS A 63 -1.82 15.47 6.48
CA LYS A 63 -0.59 16.22 6.79
C LYS A 63 0.46 15.36 7.50
N TYR A 64 0.16 14.07 7.72
CA TYR A 64 1.04 13.17 8.43
C TYR A 64 2.24 12.77 7.58
N LYS A 65 3.42 12.68 8.22
CA LYS A 65 4.61 12.10 7.61
C LYS A 65 4.73 10.62 7.96
N ILE A 66 4.94 9.78 6.95
CA ILE A 66 4.85 8.33 7.05
C ILE A 66 6.24 7.70 7.04
N ASP A 67 6.49 6.76 7.95
CA ASP A 67 7.76 6.03 8.01
C ASP A 67 7.81 4.89 6.96
N PHE A 68 6.69 4.18 6.80
CA PHE A 68 6.59 3.01 5.93
C PHE A 68 5.21 2.91 5.27
N ILE A 69 5.19 2.69 3.96
CA ILE A 69 3.98 2.41 3.18
C ILE A 69 4.07 0.98 2.64
N ARG A 70 3.03 0.21 2.85
CA ARG A 70 2.89 -1.16 2.36
C ARG A 70 1.75 -1.25 1.35
N ILE A 71 2.00 -1.93 0.23
CA ILE A 71 1.02 -2.22 -0.82
C ILE A 71 1.22 -3.66 -1.26
N HIS A 72 0.41 -4.57 -0.74
CA HIS A 72 0.54 -6.00 -1.01
C HIS A 72 -0.57 -6.46 -1.95
N PHE A 73 -0.19 -7.20 -2.99
CA PHE A 73 -1.09 -7.83 -3.97
C PHE A 73 -2.13 -6.87 -4.56
N PRO A 74 -1.73 -5.68 -5.07
CA PRO A 74 -2.68 -4.72 -5.64
C PRO A 74 -3.38 -5.31 -6.86
N ASP A 75 -4.62 -4.87 -7.12
CA ASP A 75 -5.42 -5.34 -8.25
C ASP A 75 -4.64 -5.23 -9.58
N PRO A 76 -4.43 -6.34 -10.32
CA PRO A 76 -3.49 -6.38 -11.42
C PRO A 76 -4.01 -5.69 -12.70
N TRP A 77 -5.34 -5.64 -12.85
CA TRP A 77 -6.05 -5.15 -14.04
C TRP A 77 -5.42 -5.65 -15.36
N PRO A 78 -5.53 -6.95 -15.68
CA PRO A 78 -4.75 -7.58 -16.76
C PRO A 78 -5.14 -7.12 -18.17
N LYS A 79 -6.38 -6.66 -18.36
CA LYS A 79 -6.84 -6.15 -19.66
C LYS A 79 -6.22 -4.77 -19.92
N LYS A 80 -5.57 -4.58 -21.08
CA LYS A 80 -4.93 -3.30 -21.48
C LYS A 80 -5.83 -2.08 -21.25
N ARG A 81 -7.12 -2.18 -21.62
CA ARG A 81 -8.12 -1.10 -21.42
C ARG A 81 -8.36 -0.71 -19.95
N HIS A 82 -7.96 -1.55 -18.99
CA HIS A 82 -8.08 -1.29 -17.55
C HIS A 82 -6.76 -0.87 -16.90
N ALA A 83 -5.65 -0.74 -17.64
CA ALA A 83 -4.35 -0.39 -17.07
C ALA A 83 -4.39 0.93 -16.27
N LYS A 84 -5.23 1.89 -16.68
CA LYS A 84 -5.46 3.16 -15.97
C LYS A 84 -6.11 3.01 -14.58
N ARG A 85 -6.60 1.82 -14.23
CA ARG A 85 -7.19 1.51 -12.91
C ARG A 85 -6.16 1.02 -11.90
N ARG A 86 -4.93 0.74 -12.32
CA ARG A 86 -3.86 0.33 -11.39
C ARG A 86 -3.60 1.47 -10.41
N LEU A 87 -3.59 1.13 -9.12
CA LEU A 87 -3.34 2.08 -8.03
C LEU A 87 -1.99 2.77 -8.19
N ILE A 88 -0.93 1.98 -8.42
CA ILE A 88 0.42 2.49 -8.48
C ILE A 88 0.66 3.09 -9.85
N THR A 89 0.61 4.41 -9.90
CA THR A 89 0.98 5.24 -11.05
C THR A 89 2.20 6.08 -10.70
N LYS A 90 2.73 6.80 -11.69
CA LYS A 90 3.78 7.80 -11.49
C LYS A 90 3.38 8.83 -10.42
N ASP A 91 2.19 9.41 -10.55
CA ASP A 91 1.71 10.44 -9.62
C ASP A 91 1.50 9.87 -8.23
N PHE A 92 0.97 8.65 -8.13
CA PHE A 92 0.82 7.95 -6.84
C PHE A 92 2.18 7.80 -6.13
N LEU A 93 3.23 7.40 -6.84
CA LEU A 93 4.57 7.26 -6.25
C LEU A 93 5.16 8.61 -5.83
N LEU A 94 4.93 9.67 -6.62
CA LEU A 94 5.39 11.03 -6.29
C LEU A 94 4.68 11.58 -5.06
N THR A 95 3.35 11.44 -4.97
CA THR A 95 2.58 11.86 -3.79
C THR A 95 2.99 11.03 -2.57
N SER A 96 3.17 9.72 -2.73
CA SER A 96 3.64 8.85 -1.64
C SER A 96 5.01 9.29 -1.13
N TYR A 97 5.94 9.65 -2.02
CA TYR A 97 7.24 10.18 -1.64
C TYR A 97 7.12 11.44 -0.79
N ASP A 98 6.28 12.39 -1.21
CA ASP A 98 6.11 13.65 -0.49
C ASP A 98 5.44 13.43 0.88
N LEU A 99 4.73 12.31 1.09
CA LEU A 99 4.23 11.88 2.41
C LEU A 99 5.28 11.21 3.29
N LEU A 100 6.34 10.63 2.73
CA LEU A 100 7.34 9.94 3.53
C LEU A 100 8.18 10.89 4.39
N LYS A 101 8.59 10.40 5.57
CA LYS A 101 9.70 11.01 6.30
C LYS A 101 11.01 10.77 5.55
N LYS A 102 12.02 11.58 5.85
CA LYS A 102 13.39 11.32 5.38
C LYS A 102 13.83 9.92 5.84
N GLY A 103 14.22 9.08 4.90
CA GLY A 103 14.60 7.68 5.17
C GLY A 103 13.43 6.70 5.23
N GLY A 104 12.19 7.16 5.02
CA GLY A 104 11.03 6.27 4.90
C GLY A 104 11.07 5.43 3.63
N SER A 105 10.25 4.39 3.60
CA SER A 105 10.24 3.41 2.51
C SER A 105 8.84 3.01 2.06
N ILE A 106 8.76 2.53 0.81
CA ILE A 106 7.57 1.91 0.25
C ILE A 106 7.90 0.47 -0.09
N GLU A 107 7.05 -0.45 0.33
CA GLU A 107 7.09 -1.83 -0.09
C GLU A 107 5.89 -2.16 -0.97
N ILE A 108 6.18 -2.75 -2.13
CA ILE A 108 5.18 -3.23 -3.07
C ILE A 108 5.46 -4.71 -3.33
N ILE A 109 4.46 -5.55 -3.08
CA ILE A 109 4.52 -6.99 -3.38
C ILE A 109 3.42 -7.33 -4.38
N THR A 110 3.76 -8.08 -5.43
CA THR A 110 2.77 -8.59 -6.40
C THR A 110 3.15 -9.98 -6.88
N ASP A 111 2.16 -10.78 -7.26
CA ASP A 111 2.27 -12.09 -7.88
C ASP A 111 1.83 -12.10 -9.36
N PHE A 112 1.43 -10.95 -9.89
CA PHE A 112 1.03 -10.78 -11.28
C PHE A 112 2.15 -10.21 -12.14
N SER A 113 2.66 -11.00 -13.09
CA SER A 113 3.76 -10.61 -13.98
C SER A 113 3.48 -9.32 -14.77
N ILE A 114 2.21 -9.08 -15.15
CA ILE A 114 1.82 -7.84 -15.84
C ILE A 114 1.93 -6.61 -14.95
N TYR A 115 1.69 -6.77 -13.64
CA TYR A 115 1.83 -5.70 -12.67
C TYR A 115 3.30 -5.50 -12.30
N GLN A 116 4.08 -6.57 -12.18
CA GLN A 116 5.52 -6.47 -12.04
C GLN A 116 6.15 -5.65 -13.17
N ARG A 117 5.84 -5.98 -14.43
CA ARG A 117 6.33 -5.24 -15.60
C ARG A 117 5.94 -3.77 -15.55
N HIS A 118 4.70 -3.48 -15.14
CA HIS A 118 4.23 -2.10 -14.95
C HIS A 118 5.05 -1.34 -13.92
N LEU A 119 5.43 -1.97 -12.80
CA LEU A 119 6.31 -1.36 -11.80
C LEU A 119 7.72 -1.14 -12.34
N GLU A 120 8.28 -2.09 -13.08
CA GLU A 120 9.60 -1.98 -13.72
C GLU A 120 9.63 -0.81 -14.72
N GLU A 121 8.58 -0.67 -15.54
CA GLU A 121 8.40 0.45 -16.47
C GLU A 121 8.34 1.80 -15.72
N LEU A 122 7.58 1.88 -14.62
CA LEU A 122 7.54 3.10 -13.80
C LEU A 122 8.91 3.42 -13.18
N ILE A 123 9.61 2.44 -12.62
CA ILE A 123 10.91 2.65 -11.95
C ILE A 123 11.99 3.07 -12.94
N SER A 124 11.96 2.55 -14.16
CA SER A 124 12.91 2.90 -15.21
C SER A 124 12.67 4.28 -15.83
N ASP A 125 11.51 4.91 -15.59
CA ASP A 125 11.22 6.26 -16.06
C ASP A 125 12.14 7.31 -15.42
N GLN A 126 13.02 7.90 -16.24
CA GLN A 126 14.02 8.87 -15.79
C GLN A 126 13.41 10.13 -15.15
N THR A 127 12.19 10.50 -15.53
CA THR A 127 11.52 11.71 -15.03
C THR A 127 11.16 11.63 -13.56
N ILE A 128 10.97 10.42 -13.02
CA ILE A 128 10.80 10.18 -11.58
C ILE A 128 12.02 9.54 -10.93
N SER A 129 12.92 8.94 -11.70
CA SER A 129 14.07 8.22 -11.17
C SER A 129 14.93 9.07 -10.21
N LYS A 130 15.02 10.40 -10.40
CA LYS A 130 15.80 11.25 -9.50
C LYS A 130 15.18 11.33 -8.10
N LYS A 131 13.85 11.44 -7.98
CA LYS A 131 13.14 11.36 -6.69
C LYS A 131 13.09 9.92 -6.17
N LEU A 132 12.80 8.94 -7.02
CA LEU A 132 12.76 7.52 -6.61
C LEU A 132 14.11 7.01 -6.10
N LYS A 133 15.25 7.50 -6.63
CA LYS A 133 16.58 7.17 -6.11
C LYS A 133 16.87 7.73 -4.71
N THR A 134 16.10 8.73 -4.26
CA THR A 134 16.31 9.38 -2.95
C THR A 134 15.55 8.74 -1.79
N PHE A 135 14.63 7.80 -2.04
CA PHE A 135 13.98 7.04 -0.98
C PHE A 135 13.88 5.56 -1.32
N LEU A 136 13.75 4.72 -0.30
CA LEU A 136 13.86 3.28 -0.45
C LEU A 136 12.53 2.70 -0.99
N LEU A 137 12.52 2.32 -2.27
CA LEU A 137 11.42 1.59 -2.90
C LEU A 137 11.78 0.10 -3.01
N HIS A 138 11.08 -0.74 -2.27
CA HIS A 138 11.24 -2.19 -2.30
C HIS A 138 10.11 -2.81 -3.13
N VAL A 139 10.43 -3.29 -4.32
CA VAL A 139 9.49 -4.08 -5.13
C VAL A 139 9.88 -5.54 -5.07
N ARG A 140 8.95 -6.40 -4.65
CA ARG A 140 9.15 -7.85 -4.63
C ARG A 140 8.09 -8.55 -5.47
N PHE A 141 8.56 -9.46 -6.32
CA PHE A 141 7.67 -10.36 -7.03
C PHE A 141 7.57 -11.68 -6.27
N GLN A 142 6.35 -12.09 -5.93
CA GLN A 142 6.09 -13.32 -5.18
C GLN A 142 5.46 -14.37 -6.09
N HIS A 143 6.17 -15.47 -6.29
CA HIS A 143 5.59 -16.63 -6.97
C HIS A 143 4.76 -17.43 -5.97
N PHE A 144 3.44 -17.49 -6.15
CA PHE A 144 2.66 -18.53 -5.49
C PHE A 144 2.91 -19.85 -6.20
N ILE A 145 3.68 -20.74 -5.57
CA ILE A 145 3.56 -22.17 -5.87
C ILE A 145 2.17 -22.55 -5.34
N LYS A 146 1.18 -22.67 -6.23
CA LYS A 146 -0.09 -23.32 -5.88
C LYS A 146 0.29 -24.70 -5.36
N LYS A 147 0.20 -24.93 -4.04
CA LYS A 147 0.06 -26.29 -3.54
C LYS A 147 -1.28 -26.78 -4.10
N LEU A 148 -1.18 -27.76 -5.01
CA LEU A 148 -2.29 -28.55 -5.53
C LEU A 148 -3.03 -29.23 -4.39
#